data_AF-A0A6G1RTY8-F1
#
_entry.id   AF-A0A6G1RTY8-F1
#
_cell.length_a   1.000
_cell.length_b   1.000
_cell.length_c   1.000
_cell.angle_alpha   90.00
_cell.angle_beta   90.00
_cell.angle_gamma   90.00
#
_symmetry.space_group_name_H-M   'P 1'
#
loop_
_entity.id
_entity.type
_entity.pdbx_description
1 polymer ?
#
loop_
_entity_poly.entity_id
_entity_poly.type
_entity_poly.pdbx_seq_one_letter_code
_entity_poly.pdbx_strand_id
1 'polypeptide(L)'
;PAIYRSLGNVPPLRTAQYNSKWLNEPNFIAAYDIGLFTYFFFRENAVEHDCGKTVYSRVARVCKNDIGGRFLLEDTWTTFMKARLNCSRAGEIPFYYNELQSTFYLPEQDLIYGVFTTNVNSIAASAVCAFNLSAITQAFNGPFRYQENPRSAWLPTLN
;
A
#
# COMPACT_ATOMS: atom_id res chain seq x y z
N PRO A 1 -3.72 4.64 -14.01
CA PRO A 1 -3.05 5.21 -12.82
C PRO A 1 -1.70 4.52 -12.61
N ALA A 2 -0.67 5.22 -12.15
CA ALA A 2 0.66 4.66 -11.96
C ALA A 2 1.42 5.42 -10.86
N ILE A 3 2.34 4.73 -10.19
CA ILE A 3 3.43 5.38 -9.44
C ILE A 3 4.62 5.47 -10.39
N TYR A 4 5.14 6.68 -10.59
CA TYR A 4 6.09 6.99 -11.65
C TYR A 4 7.20 7.93 -11.18
N ARG A 5 8.42 7.70 -11.68
CA ARG A 5 9.57 8.61 -11.54
C ARG A 5 10.13 8.90 -12.94
N SER A 6 10.36 10.16 -13.28
CA SER A 6 10.75 10.59 -14.64
C SER A 6 11.85 11.64 -14.73
N LEU A 7 12.38 12.15 -13.62
CA LEU A 7 13.34 13.25 -13.61
C LEU A 7 14.63 12.84 -12.88
N GLY A 8 15.74 13.46 -13.27
CA GLY A 8 17.08 13.21 -12.73
C GLY A 8 17.96 12.36 -13.64
N ASN A 9 19.15 12.00 -13.14
CA ASN A 9 20.13 11.20 -13.89
C ASN A 9 19.88 9.69 -13.78
N VAL A 10 18.65 9.28 -13.48
CA VAL A 10 18.25 7.88 -13.29
C VAL A 10 17.14 7.51 -14.28
N PRO A 11 17.07 6.25 -14.72
CA PRO A 11 16.07 5.83 -15.67
C PRO A 11 14.65 6.05 -15.11
N PRO A 12 13.69 6.40 -15.99
CA PRO A 12 12.30 6.53 -15.60
C PRO A 12 11.75 5.15 -15.20
N LEU A 13 11.03 5.09 -14.08
CA LEU A 13 10.46 3.83 -13.58
C LEU A 13 8.98 3.99 -13.31
N ARG A 14 8.19 2.98 -13.67
CA ARG A 14 6.75 2.93 -13.43
C ARG A 14 6.31 1.62 -12.78
N THR A 15 5.10 1.63 -12.22
CA THR A 15 4.39 0.40 -11.87
C THR A 15 3.97 -0.37 -13.12
N ALA A 16 3.97 -1.71 -13.04
CA ALA A 16 3.57 -2.58 -14.14
C ALA A 16 2.18 -2.23 -14.68
N GLN A 17 2.07 -2.12 -16.00
CA GLN A 17 0.81 -1.74 -16.66
C GLN A 17 -0.19 -2.90 -16.64
N TYR A 18 -1.48 -2.57 -16.52
CA TYR A 18 -2.58 -3.53 -16.57
C TYR A 18 -2.46 -4.71 -15.59
N ASN A 19 -1.76 -4.50 -14.47
CA ASN A 19 -1.56 -5.52 -13.44
C ASN A 19 -2.22 -5.10 -12.12
N SER A 20 -3.38 -5.67 -11.82
CA SER A 20 -4.14 -5.39 -10.60
C SER A 20 -3.42 -5.80 -9.32
N LYS A 21 -2.46 -6.74 -9.37
CA LYS A 21 -1.63 -7.08 -8.21
C LYS A 21 -0.71 -5.92 -7.81
N TRP A 22 -0.35 -5.06 -8.75
CA TRP A 22 0.41 -3.83 -8.48
C TRP A 22 -0.50 -2.72 -7.99
N LEU A 23 -1.48 -2.33 -8.82
CA LEU A 23 -2.44 -1.26 -8.53
C LEU A 23 -3.80 -1.61 -9.13
N ASN A 24 -4.87 -1.56 -8.33
CA ASN A 24 -6.23 -1.88 -8.78
C ASN A 24 -7.22 -0.72 -8.53
N GLU A 25 -7.43 0.13 -9.54
CA GLU A 25 -8.24 1.37 -9.42
C GLU A 25 -7.85 2.24 -8.21
N PRO A 26 -6.55 2.59 -8.03
CA PRO A 26 -6.11 3.34 -6.87
C PRO A 26 -6.60 4.80 -6.89
N ASN A 27 -6.89 5.32 -5.70
CA ASN A 27 -6.98 6.74 -5.39
C ASN A 27 -5.76 7.11 -4.52
N PHE A 28 -4.89 7.99 -5.01
CA PHE A 28 -3.65 8.38 -4.33
C PHE A 28 -3.91 9.53 -3.34
N ILE A 29 -3.39 9.40 -2.12
CA ILE A 29 -3.59 10.38 -1.04
C ILE A 29 -2.32 11.20 -0.81
N ALA A 30 -1.17 10.55 -0.64
CA ALA A 30 0.09 11.24 -0.32
C ALA A 30 1.32 10.42 -0.69
N ALA A 31 2.47 11.09 -0.72
CA ALA A 31 3.78 10.46 -0.77
C ALA A 31 4.75 11.17 0.18
N TYR A 32 5.66 10.42 0.82
CA TYR A 32 6.69 10.96 1.70
C TYR A 32 8.05 10.33 1.41
N ASP A 33 9.08 11.17 1.37
CA ASP A 33 10.46 10.74 1.27
C ASP A 33 11.06 10.56 2.66
N ILE A 34 11.31 9.31 3.06
CA ILE A 34 11.77 8.98 4.41
C ILE A 34 12.95 8.01 4.32
N GLY A 35 14.11 8.46 4.77
CA GLY A 35 15.36 7.69 4.68
C GLY A 35 15.67 7.29 3.23
N LEU A 36 15.86 5.99 2.99
CA LEU A 36 16.21 5.40 1.69
C LEU A 36 15.01 5.09 0.79
N PHE A 37 13.79 5.36 1.25
CA PHE A 37 12.57 4.98 0.56
C PHE A 37 11.67 6.18 0.28
N THR A 38 10.84 6.04 -0.75
CA THR A 38 9.64 6.87 -0.93
C THR A 38 8.43 6.02 -0.60
N TYR A 39 7.61 6.49 0.34
CA TYR A 39 6.38 5.82 0.76
C TYR A 39 5.18 6.46 0.08
N PHE A 40 4.26 5.65 -0.43
CA PHE A 40 3.03 6.09 -1.10
C PHE A 40 1.81 5.60 -0.34
N PHE A 41 0.88 6.51 -0.07
CA PHE A 41 -0.36 6.24 0.65
C PHE A 41 -1.53 6.38 -0.32
N PHE A 42 -2.32 5.33 -0.45
CA PHE A 42 -3.43 5.27 -1.38
C PHE A 42 -4.50 4.30 -0.89
N ARG A 43 -5.68 4.33 -1.49
CA ARG A 43 -6.71 3.28 -1.33
C ARG A 43 -7.03 2.68 -2.70
N GLU A 44 -7.31 1.39 -2.74
CA GLU A 44 -7.56 0.65 -3.98
C GLU A 44 -8.54 -0.50 -3.74
N ASN A 45 -9.02 -1.12 -4.82
CA ASN A 45 -9.80 -2.35 -4.70
C ASN A 45 -8.90 -3.52 -4.24
N ALA A 46 -9.29 -4.16 -3.13
CA ALA A 46 -8.57 -5.27 -2.54
C ALA A 46 -8.70 -6.53 -3.41
N VAL A 47 -7.60 -6.91 -4.07
CA VAL A 47 -7.53 -8.16 -4.85
C VAL A 47 -7.52 -9.41 -3.96
N GLU A 48 -7.19 -9.25 -2.67
CA GLU A 48 -7.16 -10.33 -1.69
C GLU A 48 -8.50 -10.60 -1.01
N HIS A 49 -9.54 -9.87 -1.40
CA HIS A 49 -10.87 -10.07 -0.86
C HIS A 49 -11.76 -10.74 -1.90
N ASP A 50 -12.00 -12.03 -1.73
CA ASP A 50 -12.71 -12.85 -2.70
C ASP A 50 -14.24 -12.64 -2.68
N CYS A 51 -14.77 -11.94 -1.68
CA CYS A 51 -16.21 -11.74 -1.48
C CYS A 51 -16.63 -10.29 -1.77
N GLY A 52 -16.94 -10.01 -3.03
CA GLY A 52 -17.42 -8.69 -3.45
C GLY A 52 -16.33 -7.61 -3.55
N LYS A 53 -16.73 -6.40 -3.94
CA LYS A 53 -15.80 -5.27 -4.14
C LYS A 53 -15.55 -4.57 -2.81
N THR A 54 -14.39 -4.82 -2.21
CA THR A 54 -13.93 -4.14 -0.99
C THR A 54 -12.74 -3.23 -1.30
N VAL A 55 -12.77 -2.01 -0.77
CA VAL A 55 -11.63 -1.07 -0.84
C VAL A 55 -10.73 -1.29 0.37
N TYR A 56 -9.42 -1.30 0.18
CA TYR A 56 -8.44 -1.24 1.27
C TYR A 56 -7.49 -0.07 1.10
N SER A 57 -7.10 0.49 2.25
CA SER A 57 -6.03 1.47 2.35
C SER A 57 -4.68 0.79 2.39
N ARG A 58 -3.71 1.39 1.70
CA ARG A 58 -2.39 0.86 1.44
C ARG A 58 -1.30 1.86 1.78
N VAL A 59 -0.19 1.32 2.26
CA VAL A 59 1.11 1.95 2.15
C VAL A 59 1.95 1.12 1.19
N ALA A 60 2.60 1.77 0.23
CA ALA A 60 3.62 1.16 -0.60
C ALA A 60 4.96 1.85 -0.38
N ARG A 61 6.06 1.17 -0.71
CA ARG A 61 7.40 1.74 -0.73
C ARG A 61 8.13 1.38 -2.02
N VAL A 62 9.05 2.25 -2.43
CA VAL A 62 10.10 1.99 -3.41
C VAL A 62 11.44 2.49 -2.87
N CYS A 63 12.54 1.87 -3.26
CA CYS A 63 13.88 2.39 -2.96
C CYS A 63 14.19 3.60 -3.84
N LYS A 64 14.79 4.65 -3.26
CA LYS A 64 15.16 5.86 -4.01
C LYS A 64 16.22 5.58 -5.09
N ASN A 65 17.09 4.60 -4.85
CA ASN A 65 18.15 4.16 -5.76
C ASN A 65 17.73 3.03 -6.71
N ASP A 66 16.44 2.69 -6.81
CA ASP A 66 15.96 1.70 -7.78
C ASP A 66 16.29 2.17 -9.21
N ILE A 67 16.85 1.28 -10.02
CA ILE A 67 17.27 1.54 -11.41
C ILE A 67 16.46 0.72 -12.41
N GLY A 68 15.47 -0.05 -11.93
CA GLY A 68 14.68 -0.96 -12.73
C GLY A 68 15.37 -2.29 -13.01
N GLY A 69 14.65 -3.15 -13.72
CA GLY A 69 15.20 -4.41 -14.20
C GLY A 69 16.01 -4.26 -15.48
N ARG A 70 16.85 -5.25 -15.78
CA ARG A 70 17.67 -5.26 -17.01
C ARG A 70 16.99 -5.92 -18.21
N PHE A 71 16.38 -7.08 -17.99
CA PHE A 71 15.73 -7.89 -19.03
C PHE A 71 14.25 -8.09 -18.71
N LEU A 72 13.95 -8.57 -17.50
CA LEU A 72 12.61 -8.56 -16.92
C LEU A 72 12.46 -7.26 -16.13
N LEU A 73 11.27 -6.64 -16.19
CA LEU A 73 10.95 -5.39 -15.50
C LEU A 73 11.82 -4.18 -15.94
N GLU A 74 12.20 -4.14 -17.22
CA GLU A 74 12.76 -2.91 -17.82
C GLU A 74 11.75 -1.75 -17.64
N ASP A 75 12.26 -0.56 -17.32
CA ASP A 75 11.48 0.64 -16.96
C ASP A 75 10.44 0.45 -15.84
N THR A 76 10.56 -0.63 -15.06
CA THR A 76 9.60 -1.03 -14.04
C THR A 76 10.28 -1.14 -12.68
N TRP A 77 9.60 -0.71 -11.61
CA TRP A 77 10.15 -0.79 -10.26
C TRP A 77 10.58 -2.23 -9.90
N THR A 78 11.75 -2.40 -9.28
CA THR A 78 12.20 -3.69 -8.75
C THR A 78 12.02 -3.81 -7.25
N THR A 79 11.72 -2.69 -6.59
CA THR A 79 11.62 -2.56 -5.13
C THR A 79 10.22 -2.20 -4.65
N PHE A 80 9.23 -2.18 -5.55
CA PHE A 80 7.84 -1.88 -5.22
C PHE A 80 7.23 -2.98 -4.34
N MET A 81 6.80 -2.59 -3.15
CA MET A 81 6.03 -3.43 -2.23
C MET A 81 4.86 -2.64 -1.67
N LYS A 82 3.72 -3.30 -1.39
CA LYS A 82 2.56 -2.68 -0.73
C LYS A 82 2.01 -3.54 0.41
N ALA A 83 1.50 -2.89 1.44
CA ALA A 83 0.88 -3.52 2.61
C ALA A 83 -0.44 -2.83 2.96
N ARG A 84 -1.36 -3.56 3.60
CA ARG A 84 -2.64 -3.01 4.11
C ARG A 84 -2.38 -2.16 5.35
N LEU A 85 -2.98 -0.98 5.42
CA LEU A 85 -3.10 -0.20 6.65
C LEU A 85 -4.31 -0.70 7.45
N ASN A 86 -4.09 -1.14 8.68
CA ASN A 86 -5.15 -1.59 9.57
C ASN A 86 -5.56 -0.47 10.52
N CYS A 87 -6.64 0.24 10.20
CA CYS A 87 -7.32 1.13 11.12
C CYS A 87 -8.64 0.47 11.55
N SER A 88 -8.68 -0.06 12.77
CA SER A 88 -9.85 -0.77 13.28
C SER A 88 -10.07 -0.54 14.77
N ARG A 89 -11.32 -0.69 15.18
CA ARG A 89 -11.70 -0.79 16.59
C ARG A 89 -11.74 -2.26 16.98
N ALA A 90 -11.03 -2.60 18.06
CA ALA A 90 -11.01 -3.95 18.60
C ALA A 90 -12.40 -4.39 19.12
N GLY A 91 -12.68 -5.69 19.02
CA GLY A 91 -13.91 -6.37 19.43
C GLY A 91 -13.86 -7.84 19.02
N GLU A 92 -14.89 -8.63 19.35
CA GLU A 92 -14.99 -10.04 18.90
C GLU A 92 -14.90 -10.12 17.37
N ILE A 93 -15.57 -9.19 16.68
CA ILE A 93 -15.42 -8.93 15.26
C ILE A 93 -14.89 -7.50 15.10
N PRO A 94 -13.65 -7.29 14.65
CA PRO A 94 -13.09 -5.95 14.52
C PRO A 94 -13.86 -5.11 13.49
N PHE A 95 -14.11 -3.84 13.83
CA PHE A 95 -14.73 -2.88 12.92
C PHE A 95 -13.66 -2.07 12.20
N TYR A 96 -13.61 -2.14 10.86
CA TYR A 96 -12.55 -1.53 10.04
C TYR A 96 -12.99 -0.23 9.37
N TYR A 97 -12.13 0.78 9.45
CA TYR A 97 -12.24 2.03 8.68
C TYR A 97 -11.31 1.89 7.47
N ASN A 98 -11.85 1.44 6.35
CA ASN A 98 -11.05 0.98 5.22
C ASN A 98 -10.63 2.09 4.23
N GLU A 99 -11.27 3.25 4.25
CA GLU A 99 -11.08 4.30 3.24
C GLU A 99 -10.24 5.47 3.76
N LEU A 100 -8.94 5.46 3.47
CA LEU A 100 -8.01 6.54 3.81
C LEU A 100 -8.34 7.81 3.03
N GLN A 101 -8.47 8.93 3.74
CA GLN A 101 -8.81 10.25 3.19
C GLN A 101 -7.60 11.20 3.18
N SER A 102 -6.77 11.17 4.22
CA SER A 102 -5.58 12.01 4.33
C SER A 102 -4.53 11.38 5.23
N THR A 103 -3.27 11.82 5.08
CA THR A 103 -2.17 11.41 5.95
C THR A 103 -1.33 12.61 6.39
N PHE A 104 -0.64 12.45 7.51
CA PHE A 104 0.36 13.39 8.01
C PHE A 104 1.55 12.63 8.60
N TYR A 105 2.76 12.94 8.15
CA TYR A 105 3.99 12.39 8.71
C TYR A 105 4.51 13.31 9.81
N LEU A 106 4.75 12.76 10.99
CA LEU A 106 5.37 13.42 12.13
C LEU A 106 6.80 12.86 12.30
N PRO A 107 7.84 13.54 11.78
CA PRO A 107 9.21 13.03 11.78
C PRO A 107 9.80 12.83 13.16
N GLU A 108 9.44 13.67 14.14
CA GLU A 108 10.00 13.66 15.49
C GLU A 108 9.68 12.37 16.26
N GLN A 109 8.64 11.63 15.82
CA GLN A 109 8.19 10.40 16.45
C GLN A 109 8.18 9.20 15.47
N ASP A 110 8.62 9.41 14.23
CA ASP A 110 8.51 8.42 13.15
C ASP A 110 7.08 7.83 13.01
N LEU A 111 6.08 8.73 13.07
CA LEU A 111 4.66 8.38 13.02
C LEU A 111 4.01 8.85 11.73
N ILE A 112 3.20 7.99 11.13
CA ILE A 112 2.26 8.36 10.08
C ILE A 112 0.85 8.37 10.69
N TYR A 113 0.22 9.54 10.73
CA TYR A 113 -1.19 9.67 11.01
C TYR A 113 -1.99 9.49 9.73
N GLY A 114 -3.13 8.81 9.82
CA GLY A 114 -4.09 8.67 8.72
C GLY A 114 -5.51 8.90 9.20
N VAL A 115 -6.30 9.65 8.42
CA VAL A 115 -7.74 9.83 8.62
C VAL A 115 -8.46 8.85 7.72
N PHE A 116 -9.32 8.02 8.29
CA PHE A 116 -10.05 6.96 7.59
C PHE A 116 -11.56 7.15 7.74
N THR A 117 -12.30 6.70 6.74
CA THR A 117 -13.75 6.60 6.78
C THR A 117 -14.21 5.16 6.54
N THR A 118 -15.45 4.89 6.89
CA THR A 118 -16.18 3.71 6.42
C THR A 118 -16.50 3.83 4.92
N ASN A 119 -17.02 2.76 4.34
CA ASN A 119 -17.48 2.77 2.96
C ASN A 119 -18.69 3.70 2.77
N VAL A 120 -18.77 4.36 1.62
CA VAL A 120 -19.84 5.31 1.27
C VAL A 120 -21.25 4.74 1.35
N ASN A 121 -21.41 3.42 1.18
CA ASN A 121 -22.70 2.73 1.26
C ASN A 121 -22.97 2.13 2.66
N SER A 122 -22.13 2.43 3.65
CA SER A 122 -22.24 1.95 5.03
C SER A 122 -22.62 3.08 5.98
N ILE A 123 -22.68 2.78 7.28
CA ILE A 123 -22.87 3.80 8.31
C ILE A 123 -21.68 4.76 8.27
N ALA A 124 -21.96 6.05 8.12
CA ALA A 124 -20.94 7.09 8.06
C ALA A 124 -20.20 7.18 9.41
N ALA A 125 -18.91 6.84 9.40
CA ALA A 125 -18.04 6.97 10.55
C ALA A 125 -16.61 7.27 10.10
N SER A 126 -15.84 7.89 10.99
CA SER A 126 -14.44 8.25 10.75
C SER A 126 -13.56 7.85 11.92
N ALA A 127 -12.28 7.62 11.65
CA ALA A 127 -11.27 7.34 12.66
C ALA A 127 -9.94 7.98 12.27
N VAL A 128 -9.12 8.28 13.28
CA VAL A 128 -7.72 8.66 13.10
C VAL A 128 -6.86 7.56 13.69
N CYS A 129 -5.97 7.00 12.89
CA CYS A 129 -5.02 5.98 13.32
C CYS A 129 -3.58 6.49 13.15
N ALA A 130 -2.70 6.12 14.06
CA ALA A 130 -1.27 6.40 13.99
C ALA A 130 -0.50 5.08 13.72
N PHE A 131 0.46 5.13 12.80
CA PHE A 131 1.27 4.00 12.40
C PHE A 131 2.74 4.32 12.62
N ASN A 132 3.41 3.52 13.46
CA ASN A 132 4.87 3.58 13.60
C ASN A 132 5.53 3.18 12.29
N LEU A 133 6.51 3.97 11.84
CA LEU A 133 7.31 3.64 10.65
C LEU A 133 8.06 2.31 10.81
N SER A 134 8.44 1.97 12.04
CA SER A 134 9.03 0.66 12.38
C SER A 134 8.06 -0.49 12.10
N ALA A 135 6.78 -0.37 12.45
CA ALA A 135 5.75 -1.37 12.17
C ALA A 135 5.46 -1.51 10.67
N ILE A 136 5.44 -0.39 9.94
CA ILE A 136 5.35 -0.39 8.46
C ILE A 136 6.54 -1.15 7.87
N THR A 137 7.75 -0.88 8.37
CA THR A 137 8.97 -1.54 7.90
C THR A 137 8.95 -3.05 8.20
N GLN A 138 8.49 -3.44 9.39
CA GLN A 138 8.30 -4.85 9.75
C GLN A 138 7.31 -5.55 8.81
N ALA A 139 6.21 -4.89 8.42
CA ALA A 139 5.25 -5.46 7.48
C ALA A 139 5.89 -5.77 6.12
N PHE A 140 6.79 -4.91 5.63
CA PHE A 140 7.51 -5.14 4.38
C PHE A 140 8.67 -6.15 4.49
N ASN A 141 9.11 -6.48 5.70
CA ASN A 141 10.11 -7.50 5.97
C ASN A 141 9.48 -8.83 6.40
N GLY A 142 8.15 -8.89 6.49
CA GLY A 142 7.39 -10.09 6.79
C GLY A 142 7.12 -10.97 5.56
N PRO A 143 6.34 -12.05 5.71
CA PRO A 143 6.02 -12.94 4.62
C PRO A 143 5.19 -12.24 3.55
N PHE A 144 5.49 -12.54 2.29
CA PHE A 144 4.68 -12.07 1.16
C PHE A 144 3.35 -12.82 1.12
N ARG A 145 2.36 -12.24 0.44
CA ARG A 145 1.15 -12.97 0.08
C ARG A 145 1.24 -13.50 -1.34
N TYR A 146 0.82 -14.74 -1.53
CA TYR A 146 0.70 -15.35 -2.85
C TYR A 146 -0.66 -16.02 -3.01
N GLN A 147 -1.04 -16.23 -4.26
CA GLN A 147 -2.24 -16.93 -4.67
C GLN A 147 -1.83 -17.89 -5.79
N GLU A 148 -1.99 -19.19 -5.56
CA GLU A 148 -1.53 -20.24 -6.49
C GLU A 148 -2.31 -20.20 -7.81
N ASN A 149 -3.63 -20.04 -7.74
CA ASN A 149 -4.51 -19.88 -8.90
C ASN A 149 -5.68 -18.94 -8.54
N PRO A 150 -6.43 -18.41 -9.53
CA PRO A 150 -7.47 -17.40 -9.28
C PRO A 150 -8.61 -17.83 -8.35
N ARG A 151 -8.75 -19.12 -8.02
CA ARG A 151 -9.78 -19.66 -7.13
C ARG A 151 -9.26 -20.01 -5.74
N SER A 152 -7.94 -19.99 -5.55
CA SER A 152 -7.32 -20.27 -4.25
C SER A 152 -7.39 -19.05 -3.35
N ALA A 153 -7.44 -19.28 -2.04
CA ALA A 153 -7.27 -18.22 -1.05
C ALA A 153 -5.84 -17.64 -1.11
N TRP A 154 -5.70 -16.39 -0.65
CA TRP A 154 -4.40 -15.76 -0.48
C TRP A 154 -3.70 -16.30 0.77
N LEU A 155 -2.51 -16.86 0.58
CA LEU A 155 -1.70 -17.47 1.64
C LEU A 155 -0.40 -16.68 1.88
N PRO A 156 0.13 -16.70 3.11
CA PRO A 156 1.48 -16.20 3.36
C PRO A 156 2.53 -17.16 2.77
N THR A 157 3.64 -16.61 2.27
CA THR A 157 4.83 -17.42 1.93
C THR A 157 5.48 -17.97 3.19
N LEU A 158 6.09 -19.16 3.08
CA LEU A 158 6.98 -19.67 4.13
C LEU A 158 8.27 -18.82 4.14
N ASN A 159 8.73 -18.43 5.33
CA ASN A 159 9.99 -17.71 5.51
C ASN A 159 11.20 -18.64 5.38
#